data_AF-A0A423LVI4-F1
#
_entry.id   AF-A0A423LVI4-F1
#
_cell.length_a   1.000
_cell.length_b   1.000
_cell.length_c   1.000
_cell.angle_alpha   90.00
_cell.angle_beta   90.00
_cell.angle_gamma   90.00
#
_symmetry.space_group_name_H-M   'P 1'
#
loop_
_entity.id
_entity.type
_entity.pdbx_description
1 polymer ?
#
loop_
_entity_poly.entity_id
_entity_poly.type
_entity_poly.pdbx_seq_one_letter_code
_entity_poly.pdbx_strand_id
1 'polypeptide(L)'
;MNYESEDALAKINLAIWQHDQPAQKVKADSTYGFFFGSNGVKVVAQGDSWFDYLPGVDIIKWLKLTSGYKIKSFASGGDTLENMVYGTEIKEGAWTRQPVEFIEVLDEIKSTKPAFFLFSAGGNDIAGDEFASFLNHASSSPATLLRTDYVKDTIGRVFRGAYEEMIKKVKAASPKTKIIFHGYGRAIPTGKGVVNIGNYRFIGPWIRPSLTRKNIMDPQVQRQIVADFIDQFNAMLKSVADSHPDVHYLDLRDLIKDDDWINELHLNAPGYKRMAAVFEDKMDSLLSSRLAAVQRDAKAAAQLSFQLLEQSLMATQSGSQATAQTLRAATSMLPAVKHTSRSRKAAPAKAKTTAKRKGK
;
A
#
# COMPACT_ATOMS: atom_id res chain seq x y z
N MET A 1 6.04 -15.99 -9.95
CA MET A 1 4.82 -16.42 -9.22
C MET A 1 3.83 -15.27 -9.27
N ASN A 2 2.54 -15.54 -9.45
CA ASN A 2 1.52 -14.48 -9.47
C ASN A 2 0.88 -14.41 -8.08
N TYR A 3 1.26 -13.41 -7.29
CA TYR A 3 0.72 -13.18 -5.94
C TYR A 3 -0.56 -12.34 -5.95
N GLU A 4 -1.04 -11.95 -7.13
CA GLU A 4 -2.14 -10.99 -7.30
C GLU A 4 -3.41 -11.65 -7.85
N SER A 5 -3.40 -12.96 -8.12
CA SER A 5 -4.63 -13.69 -8.46
C SER A 5 -5.53 -13.87 -7.24
N GLU A 6 -6.84 -13.95 -7.43
CA GLU A 6 -7.83 -14.11 -6.34
C GLU A 6 -7.50 -15.30 -5.41
N ASP A 7 -7.16 -16.48 -5.95
CA ASP A 7 -6.74 -17.64 -5.14
C ASP A 7 -5.47 -17.37 -4.32
N ALA A 8 -4.52 -16.63 -4.90
CA ALA A 8 -3.28 -16.31 -4.23
C ALA A 8 -3.52 -15.34 -3.08
N LEU A 9 -4.31 -14.29 -3.31
CA LEU A 9 -4.70 -13.32 -2.29
C LEU A 9 -5.53 -13.97 -1.18
N ALA A 10 -6.41 -14.93 -1.50
CA ALA A 10 -7.16 -15.67 -0.49
C ALA A 10 -6.24 -16.45 0.46
N LYS A 11 -5.27 -17.20 -0.10
CA LYS A 11 -4.27 -17.94 0.70
C LYS A 11 -3.34 -17.02 1.49
N ILE A 12 -2.91 -15.91 0.89
CA ILE A 12 -2.10 -14.90 1.57
C ILE A 12 -2.89 -14.28 2.72
N ASN A 13 -4.13 -13.86 2.50
CA ASN A 13 -4.98 -13.29 3.55
C ASN A 13 -5.23 -14.28 4.69
N LEU A 14 -5.40 -15.57 4.38
CA LEU A 14 -5.45 -16.62 5.39
C LEU A 14 -4.14 -16.70 6.19
N ALA A 15 -2.99 -16.67 5.52
CA ALA A 15 -1.68 -16.65 6.18
C ALA A 15 -1.50 -15.42 7.08
N ILE A 16 -1.92 -14.23 6.63
CA ILE A 16 -1.90 -13.00 7.44
C ILE A 16 -2.83 -13.14 8.65
N TRP A 17 -4.05 -13.65 8.46
CA TRP A 17 -4.96 -13.90 9.57
C TRP A 17 -4.38 -14.86 10.61
N GLN A 18 -3.70 -15.92 10.17
CA GLN A 18 -3.00 -16.87 11.06
C GLN A 18 -1.87 -16.21 11.84
N HIS A 19 -1.10 -15.30 11.21
CA HIS A 19 -0.06 -14.50 11.86
C HIS A 19 -0.62 -13.64 12.99
N ASP A 20 -1.79 -13.04 12.75
CA ASP A 20 -2.48 -12.18 13.73
C ASP A 20 -3.13 -12.96 14.88
N GLN A 21 -3.25 -14.29 14.78
CA GLN A 21 -3.79 -15.12 15.87
C GLN A 21 -2.74 -15.37 16.97
N PRO A 22 -3.17 -15.49 18.24
CA PRO A 22 -2.29 -15.94 19.31
C PRO A 22 -1.82 -17.39 19.05
N ALA A 23 -0.52 -17.64 19.28
CA ALA A 23 0.17 -18.89 18.93
C ALA A 23 -0.47 -20.20 19.48
N GLN A 24 -1.30 -20.12 20.52
CA GLN A 24 -1.98 -21.28 21.12
C GLN A 24 -3.35 -21.61 20.50
N LYS A 25 -3.92 -20.73 19.68
CA LYS A 25 -5.31 -20.89 19.18
C LYS A 25 -5.43 -21.57 17.83
N VAL A 26 -4.33 -21.78 17.12
CA VAL A 26 -4.38 -22.34 15.77
C VAL A 26 -3.66 -23.68 15.79
N LYS A 27 -4.42 -24.77 15.71
CA LYS A 27 -3.85 -26.07 15.35
C LYS A 27 -3.40 -25.98 13.90
N ALA A 28 -2.24 -26.53 13.57
CA ALA A 28 -1.82 -26.69 12.18
C ALA A 28 -2.87 -27.57 11.48
N ASP A 29 -3.85 -26.94 10.83
CA ASP A 29 -4.83 -27.67 10.05
C ASP A 29 -4.16 -28.16 8.76
N SER A 30 -4.29 -29.46 8.54
CA SER A 30 -3.77 -30.20 7.39
C SER A 30 -4.28 -29.71 6.03
N THR A 31 -5.33 -28.89 5.99
CA THR A 31 -6.01 -28.51 4.74
C THR A 31 -5.16 -27.58 3.84
N TYR A 32 -4.33 -26.71 4.43
CA TYR A 32 -3.45 -25.78 3.66
C TYR A 32 -1.96 -25.98 3.89
N GLY A 33 -1.56 -26.72 4.92
CA GLY A 33 -0.17 -27.13 5.14
C GLY A 33 0.80 -26.04 5.59
N PHE A 34 0.36 -24.81 5.89
CA PHE A 34 1.21 -23.72 6.42
C PHE A 34 0.62 -23.06 7.68
N PHE A 35 1.48 -22.50 8.54
CA PHE A 35 1.09 -21.77 9.76
C PHE A 35 2.00 -20.56 10.04
N PHE A 36 1.42 -19.36 10.21
CA PHE A 36 2.19 -18.10 10.30
C PHE A 36 2.24 -17.43 11.69
N GLY A 37 1.92 -18.12 12.77
CA GLY A 37 2.09 -17.55 14.13
C GLY A 37 3.55 -17.25 14.47
N SER A 38 3.84 -16.04 14.99
CA SER A 38 5.20 -15.64 15.37
C SER A 38 5.37 -15.40 16.88
N ASN A 39 6.44 -15.98 17.43
CA ASN A 39 7.01 -15.65 18.75
C ASN A 39 8.27 -14.78 18.64
N GLY A 40 8.53 -14.22 17.46
CA GLY A 40 9.67 -13.35 17.18
C GLY A 40 9.60 -12.01 17.89
N VAL A 41 10.53 -11.14 17.55
CA VAL A 41 10.63 -9.82 18.15
C VAL A 41 9.36 -9.01 17.85
N LYS A 42 8.83 -8.33 18.87
CA LYS A 42 7.60 -7.54 18.75
C LYS A 42 7.84 -6.25 17.98
N VAL A 43 6.92 -5.98 17.07
CA VAL A 43 6.87 -4.79 16.23
C VAL A 43 5.45 -4.25 16.25
N VAL A 44 5.32 -2.93 16.37
CA VAL A 44 4.05 -2.24 16.11
C VAL A 44 4.21 -1.46 14.82
N ALA A 45 3.20 -1.45 13.97
CA ALA A 45 3.17 -0.65 12.75
C ALA A 45 1.92 0.22 12.71
N GLN A 46 2.07 1.45 12.24
CA GLN A 46 0.97 2.32 11.83
C GLN A 46 1.31 2.85 10.44
N GLY A 47 0.32 3.01 9.57
CA GLY A 47 0.58 3.67 8.30
C GLY A 47 -0.57 3.62 7.32
N ASP A 48 -0.26 3.98 6.09
CA ASP A 48 -1.21 4.11 4.99
C ASP A 48 -1.24 2.86 4.10
N SER A 49 -1.65 3.02 2.83
CA SER A 49 -1.77 1.93 1.88
C SER A 49 -0.45 1.27 1.49
N TRP A 50 0.72 1.83 1.84
CA TRP A 50 1.99 1.10 1.70
C TRP A 50 2.17 0.04 2.79
N PHE A 51 1.40 0.14 3.87
CA PHE A 51 1.32 -0.81 4.99
C PHE A 51 -0.01 -1.57 5.08
N ASP A 52 -1.07 -1.12 4.38
CA ASP A 52 -2.36 -1.81 4.26
C ASP A 52 -2.98 -1.63 2.86
N TYR A 53 -2.51 -2.42 1.89
CA TYR A 53 -3.02 -2.35 0.52
C TYR A 53 -4.11 -3.39 0.25
N LEU A 54 -5.37 -2.97 0.20
CA LEU A 54 -6.52 -3.79 -0.21
C LEU A 54 -6.83 -3.53 -1.69
N PRO A 55 -6.08 -4.14 -2.62
CA PRO A 55 -6.41 -5.47 -3.15
C PRO A 55 -5.19 -6.40 -3.29
N GLY A 56 -4.06 -6.04 -2.68
CA GLY A 56 -2.78 -6.70 -2.95
C GLY A 56 -2.02 -7.09 -1.68
N VAL A 57 -0.72 -7.28 -1.88
CA VAL A 57 0.26 -7.37 -0.79
C VAL A 57 0.99 -6.05 -0.64
N ASP A 58 1.40 -5.75 0.58
CA ASP A 58 2.09 -4.52 0.99
C ASP A 58 3.33 -4.88 1.83
N ILE A 59 4.03 -3.87 2.34
CA ILE A 59 5.27 -4.07 3.11
C ILE A 59 5.00 -4.91 4.36
N ILE A 60 3.93 -4.63 5.09
CA ILE A 60 3.62 -5.32 6.35
C ILE A 60 3.21 -6.76 6.09
N LYS A 61 2.40 -7.02 5.06
CA LYS A 61 2.05 -8.39 4.67
C LYS A 61 3.30 -9.19 4.30
N TRP A 62 4.22 -8.62 3.53
CA TRP A 62 5.49 -9.30 3.23
C TRP A 62 6.31 -9.58 4.49
N LEU A 63 6.46 -8.60 5.38
CA LEU A 63 7.17 -8.81 6.64
C LEU A 63 6.52 -9.91 7.48
N LYS A 64 5.18 -9.93 7.61
CA LYS A 64 4.45 -10.98 8.33
C LYS A 64 4.68 -12.37 7.73
N LEU A 65 4.78 -12.46 6.41
CA LEU A 65 5.01 -13.72 5.70
C LEU A 65 6.44 -14.22 5.82
N THR A 66 7.46 -13.37 5.75
CA THR A 66 8.84 -13.83 5.52
C THR A 66 9.81 -13.58 6.67
N SER A 67 9.57 -12.56 7.48
CA SER A 67 10.60 -12.05 8.40
C SER A 67 10.65 -12.78 9.75
N GLY A 68 9.54 -13.39 10.15
CA GLY A 68 9.38 -13.95 11.49
C GLY A 68 9.15 -12.92 12.59
N TYR A 69 9.08 -11.61 12.32
CA TYR A 69 8.70 -10.62 13.33
C TYR A 69 7.25 -10.80 13.79
N LYS A 70 6.98 -10.51 15.05
CA LYS A 70 5.62 -10.47 15.61
C LYS A 70 5.07 -9.05 15.47
N ILE A 71 4.42 -8.80 14.34
CA ILE A 71 3.94 -7.49 13.93
C ILE A 71 2.45 -7.31 14.24
N LYS A 72 2.14 -6.32 15.08
CA LYS A 72 0.78 -5.79 15.24
C LYS A 72 0.64 -4.53 14.38
N SER A 73 -0.24 -4.56 13.39
CA SER A 73 -0.47 -3.41 12.49
C SER A 73 -1.76 -2.69 12.84
N PHE A 74 -1.68 -1.35 12.80
CA PHE A 74 -2.76 -0.36 12.84
C PHE A 74 -2.67 0.49 11.57
N ALA A 75 -2.34 -0.13 10.44
CA ALA A 75 -2.31 0.59 9.17
C ALA A 75 -3.72 0.66 8.59
N SER A 76 -4.06 1.83 8.07
CA SER A 76 -5.35 2.14 7.49
C SER A 76 -5.12 2.78 6.11
N GLY A 77 -5.41 2.01 5.06
CA GLY A 77 -5.22 2.47 3.68
C GLY A 77 -5.98 3.77 3.38
N GLY A 78 -5.25 4.79 2.90
CA GLY A 78 -5.81 6.10 2.55
C GLY A 78 -5.72 7.16 3.66
N ASP A 79 -5.24 6.80 4.85
CA ASP A 79 -5.12 7.73 5.96
C ASP A 79 -3.99 8.76 5.75
N THR A 80 -4.19 9.99 6.23
CA THR A 80 -3.25 11.11 6.10
C THR A 80 -2.34 11.22 7.32
N LEU A 81 -1.15 11.79 7.15
CA LEU A 81 -0.22 12.02 8.26
C LEU A 81 -0.86 12.82 9.39
N GLU A 82 -1.59 13.89 9.06
CA GLU A 82 -2.21 14.74 10.07
C GLU A 82 -3.29 13.99 10.87
N ASN A 83 -4.13 13.20 10.19
CA ASN A 83 -5.14 12.39 10.86
C ASN A 83 -4.49 11.30 11.74
N MET A 84 -3.46 10.62 11.22
CA MET A 84 -2.76 9.56 11.94
C MET A 84 -2.16 10.01 13.28
N VAL A 85 -1.69 11.26 13.44
CA VAL A 85 -1.06 11.71 14.71
C VAL A 85 -1.93 12.64 15.55
N TYR A 86 -2.86 13.39 14.94
CA TYR A 86 -3.71 14.37 15.64
C TYR A 86 -5.20 14.01 15.68
N GLY A 87 -5.69 13.22 14.72
CA GLY A 87 -7.11 12.93 14.55
C GLY A 87 -7.86 14.12 13.99
N THR A 88 -8.18 14.06 12.70
CA THR A 88 -8.88 15.12 11.96
C THR A 88 -10.28 14.71 11.51
N GLU A 89 -10.59 13.41 11.56
CA GLU A 89 -11.89 12.89 11.15
C GLU A 89 -13.01 13.30 12.10
N ILE A 90 -14.18 13.53 11.51
CA ILE A 90 -15.42 13.86 12.21
C ILE A 90 -16.41 12.71 12.11
N LYS A 91 -17.19 12.51 13.17
CA LYS A 91 -18.36 11.63 13.17
C LYS A 91 -19.43 12.24 12.29
N GLU A 92 -19.81 11.51 11.24
CA GLU A 92 -20.87 11.92 10.32
C GLU A 92 -22.15 12.24 11.11
N GLY A 93 -22.76 13.39 10.82
CA GLY A 93 -23.98 13.85 11.49
C GLY A 93 -23.82 14.35 12.93
N ALA A 94 -22.63 14.25 13.54
CA ALA A 94 -22.44 14.58 14.96
C ALA A 94 -21.47 15.73 15.25
N TRP A 95 -20.81 16.33 14.24
CA TRP A 95 -19.83 17.43 14.38
C TRP A 95 -18.84 17.25 15.55
N THR A 96 -18.50 16.00 15.86
CA THR A 96 -17.61 15.60 16.95
C THR A 96 -16.46 14.82 16.35
N ARG A 97 -15.26 14.92 16.94
CA ARG A 97 -14.09 14.20 16.45
C ARG A 97 -14.27 12.69 16.62
N GLN A 98 -13.81 11.94 15.62
CA GLN A 98 -13.50 10.53 15.82
C GLN A 98 -12.33 10.40 16.81
N PRO A 99 -12.30 9.33 17.63
CA PRO A 99 -11.11 9.00 18.39
C PRO A 99 -9.92 8.81 17.44
N VAL A 100 -8.76 9.39 17.77
CA VAL A 100 -7.55 9.21 16.97
C VAL A 100 -6.99 7.81 17.19
N GLU A 101 -6.76 7.06 16.11
CA GLU A 101 -6.18 5.71 16.15
C GLU A 101 -4.83 5.69 16.88
N PHE A 102 -4.08 6.79 16.83
CA PHE A 102 -2.78 6.90 17.50
C PHE A 102 -2.84 6.65 19.01
N ILE A 103 -3.97 6.89 19.66
CA ILE A 103 -4.12 6.56 21.09
C ILE A 103 -3.97 5.05 21.29
N GLU A 104 -4.61 4.24 20.45
CA GLU A 104 -4.54 2.78 20.51
C GLU A 104 -3.13 2.27 20.18
N VAL A 105 -2.47 2.90 19.18
CA VAL A 105 -1.07 2.62 18.83
C VAL A 105 -0.16 2.88 20.03
N LEU A 106 -0.33 4.02 20.72
CA LEU A 106 0.48 4.37 21.89
C LEU A 106 0.21 3.44 23.07
N ASP A 107 -1.02 2.99 23.27
CA ASP A 107 -1.38 2.01 24.29
C ASP A 107 -0.76 0.64 24.01
N GLU A 108 -0.73 0.19 22.75
CA GLU A 108 -0.02 -1.03 22.34
C GLU A 108 1.49 -0.89 22.56
N ILE A 109 2.09 0.23 22.17
CA ILE A 109 3.53 0.49 22.36
C ILE A 109 3.87 0.49 23.86
N LYS A 110 3.07 1.16 24.68
CA LYS A 110 3.28 1.27 26.13
C LYS A 110 3.15 -0.09 26.83
N SER A 111 2.15 -0.87 26.45
CA SER A 111 1.86 -2.17 27.07
C SER A 111 2.84 -3.25 26.63
N THR A 112 3.20 -3.30 25.35
CA THR A 112 4.01 -4.38 24.79
C THR A 112 5.50 -4.09 24.74
N LYS A 113 5.89 -2.81 24.79
CA LYS A 113 7.27 -2.30 24.70
C LYS A 113 8.00 -2.95 23.51
N PRO A 114 7.49 -2.74 22.28
CA PRO A 114 8.04 -3.40 21.09
C PRO A 114 9.48 -2.92 20.83
N ALA A 115 10.28 -3.76 20.16
CA ALA A 115 11.63 -3.34 19.76
C ALA A 115 11.56 -2.24 18.70
N PHE A 116 10.57 -2.32 17.81
CA PHE A 116 10.39 -1.41 16.69
C PHE A 116 8.96 -0.87 16.61
N PHE A 117 8.85 0.40 16.26
CA PHE A 117 7.64 1.03 15.74
C PHE A 117 7.89 1.42 14.27
N LEU A 118 7.07 0.89 13.37
CA LEU A 118 7.12 1.20 11.93
C LEU A 118 6.07 2.25 11.59
N PHE A 119 6.43 3.23 10.78
CA PHE A 119 5.54 4.32 10.40
C PHE A 119 5.60 4.64 8.90
N SER A 120 4.44 4.66 8.22
CA SER A 120 4.28 5.05 6.81
C SER A 120 3.19 6.12 6.69
N ALA A 121 3.56 7.37 6.40
CA ALA A 121 2.59 8.46 6.33
C ALA A 121 3.08 9.62 5.46
N GLY A 122 2.15 10.40 4.91
CA GLY A 122 2.42 11.60 4.11
C GLY A 122 2.08 11.45 2.63
N GLY A 123 1.87 10.23 2.14
CA GLY A 123 1.50 9.98 0.74
C GLY A 123 0.11 10.50 0.41
N ASN A 124 -0.87 10.25 1.29
CA ASN A 124 -2.26 10.67 1.06
C ASN A 124 -2.48 12.17 1.26
N ASP A 125 -1.61 12.85 2.01
CA ASP A 125 -1.64 14.32 2.20
C ASP A 125 -1.45 15.10 0.89
N ILE A 126 -1.01 14.42 -0.17
CA ILE A 126 -0.92 14.97 -1.52
C ILE A 126 -1.74 14.17 -2.55
N ALA A 127 -2.38 13.07 -2.17
CA ALA A 127 -3.03 12.17 -3.11
C ALA A 127 -4.47 12.60 -3.39
N GLY A 128 -4.72 13.15 -4.59
CA GLY A 128 -6.04 13.56 -5.01
C GLY A 128 -6.10 15.04 -5.37
N ASP A 129 -7.17 15.70 -4.95
CA ASP A 129 -7.40 17.12 -5.22
C ASP A 129 -6.41 18.01 -4.47
N GLU A 130 -5.87 17.51 -3.36
CA GLU A 130 -4.83 18.09 -2.52
C GLU A 130 -3.59 18.46 -3.35
N PHE A 131 -3.18 17.60 -4.30
CA PHE A 131 -2.01 17.85 -5.13
C PHE A 131 -2.13 19.17 -5.91
N ALA A 132 -3.34 19.56 -6.31
CA ALA A 132 -3.58 20.77 -7.08
C ALA A 132 -3.20 22.05 -6.31
N SER A 133 -3.19 22.00 -4.98
CA SER A 133 -2.77 23.12 -4.12
C SER A 133 -1.26 23.38 -4.20
N PHE A 134 -0.45 22.36 -4.56
CA PHE A 134 1.00 22.50 -4.75
C PHE A 134 1.38 22.98 -6.16
N LEU A 135 0.40 23.13 -7.06
CA LEU A 135 0.65 23.41 -8.48
C LEU A 135 0.21 24.81 -8.88
N ASN A 136 1.08 25.52 -9.59
CA ASN A 136 0.71 26.66 -10.41
C ASN A 136 0.00 26.19 -11.68
N HIS A 137 -0.88 27.02 -12.24
CA HIS A 137 -1.53 26.72 -13.50
C HIS A 137 -0.55 27.04 -14.65
N ALA A 138 -0.31 26.12 -15.58
CA ALA A 138 0.68 26.31 -16.65
C ALA A 138 0.37 27.56 -17.51
N SER A 139 -0.91 27.83 -17.78
CA SER A 139 -1.35 29.02 -18.53
C SER A 139 -1.08 30.36 -17.83
N SER A 140 -0.72 30.38 -16.54
CA SER A 140 -0.33 31.63 -15.86
C SER A 140 1.15 31.98 -16.07
N SER A 141 1.88 31.23 -16.91
CA SER A 141 3.31 31.41 -17.18
C SER A 141 4.18 31.56 -15.90
N PRO A 142 4.04 30.65 -14.91
CA PRO A 142 4.78 30.76 -13.67
C PRO A 142 6.28 30.45 -13.89
N ALA A 143 7.15 30.95 -13.02
CA ALA A 143 8.57 30.59 -13.03
C ALA A 143 8.79 29.08 -12.78
N THR A 144 7.92 28.47 -11.95
CA THR A 144 7.92 27.04 -11.63
C THR A 144 6.49 26.50 -11.62
N LEU A 145 6.31 25.26 -12.07
CA LEU A 145 4.99 24.60 -12.03
C LEU A 145 4.63 24.10 -10.63
N LEU A 146 5.62 23.75 -9.80
CA LEU A 146 5.44 23.62 -8.35
C LEU A 146 5.43 24.99 -7.68
N ARG A 147 4.54 25.19 -6.71
CA ARG A 147 4.56 26.33 -5.80
C ARG A 147 5.65 26.11 -4.75
N THR A 148 6.90 26.38 -5.11
CA THR A 148 8.08 26.02 -4.31
C THR A 148 8.00 26.47 -2.85
N ASP A 149 7.56 27.70 -2.59
CA ASP A 149 7.46 28.19 -1.21
C ASP A 149 6.36 27.48 -0.41
N TYR A 150 5.21 27.20 -1.05
CA TYR A 150 4.13 26.43 -0.44
C TYR A 150 4.58 24.99 -0.14
N VAL A 151 5.27 24.33 -1.09
CA VAL A 151 5.84 22.99 -0.89
C VAL A 151 6.82 22.98 0.29
N LYS A 152 7.77 23.92 0.33
CA LYS A 152 8.75 24.04 1.43
C LYS A 152 8.07 24.28 2.76
N ASP A 153 7.03 25.12 2.80
CA ASP A 153 6.28 25.43 4.01
C ASP A 153 5.52 24.21 4.53
N THR A 154 4.76 23.54 3.66
CA THR A 154 4.00 22.35 4.03
C THR A 154 4.93 21.21 4.48
N ILE A 155 5.97 20.89 3.71
CA ILE A 155 6.91 19.83 4.08
C ILE A 155 7.69 20.20 5.35
N GLY A 156 8.25 21.41 5.39
CA GLY A 156 9.18 21.86 6.43
C GLY A 156 8.52 22.21 7.75
N ARG A 157 7.23 22.59 7.76
CA ARG A 157 6.48 22.94 8.98
C ARG A 157 5.43 21.90 9.32
N VAL A 158 4.52 21.60 8.39
CA VAL A 158 3.34 20.76 8.68
C VAL A 158 3.77 19.30 8.79
N PHE A 159 4.37 18.74 7.74
CA PHE A 159 4.73 17.33 7.74
C PHE A 159 5.84 17.04 8.76
N ARG A 160 6.90 17.87 8.79
CA ARG A 160 7.92 17.78 9.85
C ARG A 160 7.28 17.81 11.23
N GLY A 161 6.41 18.79 11.52
CA GLY A 161 5.78 18.93 12.83
C GLY A 161 5.01 17.69 13.28
N ALA A 162 4.28 17.05 12.37
CA ALA A 162 3.57 15.80 12.65
C ALA A 162 4.52 14.63 12.95
N TYR A 163 5.61 14.48 12.18
CA TYR A 163 6.64 13.47 12.44
C TYR A 163 7.35 13.70 13.79
N GLU A 164 7.70 14.95 14.11
CA GLU A 164 8.31 15.34 15.39
C GLU A 164 7.39 15.01 16.58
N GLU A 165 6.08 15.30 16.45
CA GLU A 165 5.10 14.99 17.51
C GLU A 165 4.87 13.48 17.64
N MET A 166 4.82 12.73 16.53
CA MET A 166 4.77 11.27 16.54
C MET A 166 5.98 10.69 17.30
N ILE A 167 7.19 11.12 16.95
CA ILE A 167 8.43 10.67 17.60
C ILE A 167 8.37 10.95 19.10
N LYS A 168 8.02 12.18 19.47
CA LYS A 168 7.90 12.60 20.88
C LYS A 168 6.92 11.72 21.65
N LYS A 169 5.71 11.46 21.11
CA LYS A 169 4.69 10.64 21.77
C LYS A 169 5.12 9.17 21.90
N VAL A 170 5.71 8.59 20.86
CA VAL A 170 6.22 7.20 20.89
C VAL A 170 7.36 7.07 21.90
N LYS A 171 8.33 7.99 21.90
CA LYS A 171 9.45 7.97 22.85
C LYS A 171 8.99 8.20 24.29
N ALA A 172 7.93 8.98 24.51
CA ALA A 172 7.32 9.11 25.84
C ALA A 172 6.64 7.80 26.29
N ALA A 173 5.97 7.09 25.39
CA ALA A 173 5.31 5.81 25.68
C ALA A 173 6.30 4.66 25.92
N SER A 174 7.37 4.59 25.13
CA SER A 174 8.42 3.56 25.24
C SER A 174 9.78 4.11 24.75
N PRO A 175 10.62 4.66 25.65
CA PRO A 175 11.88 5.32 25.27
C PRO A 175 12.88 4.44 24.50
N LYS A 176 12.81 3.11 24.68
CA LYS A 176 13.71 2.15 24.03
C LYS A 176 13.22 1.65 22.67
N THR A 177 11.96 1.93 22.33
CA THR A 177 11.41 1.54 21.03
C THR A 177 12.10 2.34 19.93
N LYS A 178 12.68 1.62 18.96
CA LYS A 178 13.30 2.24 17.78
C LYS A 178 12.22 2.56 16.76
N ILE A 179 12.26 3.74 16.18
CA ILE A 179 11.28 4.18 15.19
C ILE A 179 11.90 4.01 13.81
N ILE A 180 11.18 3.39 12.88
CA ILE A 180 11.60 3.24 11.50
C ILE A 180 10.49 3.75 10.60
N PHE A 181 10.80 4.73 9.76
CA PHE A 181 9.90 5.19 8.71
C PHE A 181 10.63 5.21 7.37
N HIS A 182 9.87 5.27 6.30
CA HIS A 182 10.40 5.31 4.94
C HIS A 182 9.90 6.54 4.21
N GLY A 183 10.57 6.89 3.12
CA GLY A 183 9.99 7.79 2.14
C GLY A 183 9.42 7.02 0.95
N TYR A 184 8.61 7.69 0.15
CA TYR A 184 7.95 7.10 -1.01
C TYR A 184 8.84 7.16 -2.26
N GLY A 185 8.50 6.28 -3.22
CA GLY A 185 9.09 6.31 -4.56
C GLY A 185 8.57 7.45 -5.44
N ARG A 186 9.30 7.75 -6.51
CA ARG A 186 8.93 8.76 -7.51
C ARG A 186 7.78 8.24 -8.39
N ALA A 187 6.55 8.43 -7.92
CA ALA A 187 5.33 7.97 -8.57
C ALA A 187 5.20 8.42 -10.04
N ILE A 188 4.55 7.57 -10.85
CA ILE A 188 4.31 7.83 -12.28
C ILE A 188 2.84 8.23 -12.47
N PRO A 189 2.53 9.48 -12.93
CA PRO A 189 1.17 9.96 -13.19
C PRO A 189 0.50 9.30 -14.41
N THR A 190 0.24 8.00 -14.33
CA THR A 190 -0.27 7.17 -15.42
C THR A 190 -1.76 7.40 -15.73
N GLY A 191 -2.52 7.99 -14.80
CA GLY A 191 -3.99 8.08 -14.86
C GLY A 191 -4.70 6.77 -14.52
N LYS A 192 -3.98 5.77 -14.00
CA LYS A 192 -4.56 4.50 -13.55
C LYS A 192 -5.02 4.61 -12.08
N GLY A 193 -6.21 4.11 -11.81
CA GLY A 193 -6.72 3.89 -10.45
C GLY A 193 -6.47 2.45 -10.00
N VAL A 194 -7.09 2.04 -8.89
CA VAL A 194 -7.11 0.64 -8.45
C VAL A 194 -7.90 -0.22 -9.44
N VAL A 195 -9.10 0.24 -9.81
CA VAL A 195 -9.95 -0.44 -10.80
C VAL A 195 -10.03 0.41 -12.07
N ASN A 196 -9.81 -0.24 -13.22
CA ASN A 196 -9.71 0.42 -14.52
C ASN A 196 -10.62 -0.29 -15.54
N ILE A 197 -11.79 0.28 -15.87
CA ILE A 197 -12.75 -0.29 -16.85
C ILE A 197 -13.04 0.74 -17.94
N GLY A 198 -12.51 0.55 -19.14
CA GLY A 198 -12.62 1.56 -20.22
C GLY A 198 -12.07 2.91 -19.77
N ASN A 199 -12.90 3.96 -19.81
CA ASN A 199 -12.56 5.30 -19.30
C ASN A 199 -12.89 5.49 -17.81
N TYR A 200 -13.55 4.53 -17.18
CA TYR A 200 -13.95 4.61 -15.77
C TYR A 200 -12.84 4.16 -14.83
N ARG A 201 -12.63 4.92 -13.76
CA ARG A 201 -11.65 4.65 -12.71
C ARG A 201 -12.35 4.64 -11.37
N PHE A 202 -12.08 3.64 -10.54
CA PHE A 202 -12.63 3.55 -9.18
C PHE A 202 -11.48 3.41 -8.19
N ILE A 203 -11.46 4.31 -7.21
CA ILE A 203 -10.36 4.59 -6.28
C ILE A 203 -9.10 5.06 -7.05
N GLY A 204 -8.83 6.36 -6.99
CA GLY A 204 -7.88 7.05 -7.88
C GLY A 204 -8.44 7.28 -9.30
N PRO A 205 -7.62 7.78 -10.25
CA PRO A 205 -6.22 8.25 -10.10
C PRO A 205 -6.10 9.47 -9.19
N TRP A 206 -4.93 9.68 -8.62
CA TRP A 206 -4.69 10.64 -7.52
C TRP A 206 -3.79 11.81 -7.93
N ILE A 207 -2.93 11.63 -8.94
CA ILE A 207 -1.89 12.61 -9.30
C ILE A 207 -2.18 13.24 -10.66
N ARG A 208 -2.37 12.43 -11.71
CA ARG A 208 -2.57 12.94 -13.08
C ARG A 208 -3.78 13.88 -13.21
N PRO A 209 -4.92 13.68 -12.53
CA PRO A 209 -6.05 14.62 -12.61
C PRO A 209 -5.68 16.04 -12.19
N SER A 210 -4.95 16.20 -11.08
CA SER A 210 -4.51 17.51 -10.57
C SER A 210 -3.53 18.20 -11.53
N LEU A 211 -2.60 17.46 -12.12
CA LEU A 211 -1.68 17.98 -13.15
C LEU A 211 -2.46 18.43 -14.41
N THR A 212 -3.39 17.60 -14.87
CA THR A 212 -4.22 17.88 -16.04
C THR A 212 -5.11 19.12 -15.82
N ARG A 213 -5.74 19.24 -14.64
CA ARG A 213 -6.53 20.42 -14.26
C ARG A 213 -5.70 21.72 -14.23
N LYS A 214 -4.39 21.62 -14.07
CA LYS A 214 -3.45 22.76 -14.09
C LYS A 214 -2.84 23.01 -15.48
N ASN A 215 -3.38 22.37 -16.51
CA ASN A 215 -2.88 22.43 -17.89
C ASN A 215 -1.43 21.93 -18.06
N ILE A 216 -0.99 21.00 -17.21
CA ILE A 216 0.33 20.37 -17.28
C ILE A 216 0.16 19.01 -17.97
N MET A 217 0.41 18.97 -19.29
CA MET A 217 0.05 17.82 -20.14
C MET A 217 1.21 16.91 -20.53
N ASP A 218 2.44 17.45 -20.54
CA ASP A 218 3.64 16.69 -20.92
C ASP A 218 3.96 15.63 -19.86
N PRO A 219 3.98 14.32 -20.20
CA PRO A 219 4.21 13.25 -19.23
C PRO A 219 5.58 13.30 -18.53
N GLN A 220 6.62 13.79 -19.21
CA GLN A 220 7.95 13.91 -18.61
C GLN A 220 7.97 15.05 -17.60
N VAL A 221 7.33 16.18 -17.92
CA VAL A 221 7.14 17.30 -16.99
C VAL A 221 6.30 16.87 -15.79
N GLN A 222 5.21 16.13 -16.01
CA GLN A 222 4.39 15.57 -14.94
C GLN A 222 5.21 14.69 -13.99
N ARG A 223 6.02 13.78 -14.54
CA ARG A 223 6.89 12.90 -13.76
C ARG A 223 7.96 13.68 -12.98
N GLN A 224 8.58 14.69 -13.60
CA GLN A 224 9.59 15.50 -12.95
C GLN A 224 9.01 16.28 -11.75
N ILE A 225 7.84 16.88 -11.90
CA ILE A 225 7.15 17.60 -10.81
C ILE A 225 6.90 16.70 -9.61
N VAL A 226 6.43 15.47 -9.85
CA VAL A 226 6.19 14.49 -8.78
C VAL A 226 7.51 14.07 -8.14
N ALA A 227 8.53 13.79 -8.95
CA ALA A 227 9.86 13.46 -8.45
C ALA A 227 10.43 14.56 -7.55
N ASP A 228 10.34 15.84 -7.97
CA ASP A 228 10.83 16.99 -7.21
C ASP A 228 10.11 17.15 -5.85
N PHE A 229 8.80 16.88 -5.81
CA PHE A 229 8.06 16.89 -4.55
C PHE A 229 8.49 15.73 -3.64
N ILE A 230 8.53 14.51 -4.18
CA ILE A 230 8.90 13.30 -3.45
C ILE A 230 10.34 13.41 -2.93
N ASP A 231 11.27 13.98 -3.70
CA ASP A 231 12.65 14.15 -3.29
C ASP A 231 12.81 15.16 -2.13
N GLN A 232 12.02 16.25 -2.14
CA GLN A 232 11.96 17.18 -1.01
C GLN A 232 11.36 16.52 0.24
N PHE A 233 10.33 15.70 0.09
CA PHE A 233 9.73 14.98 1.22
C PHE A 233 10.70 13.96 1.82
N ASN A 234 11.36 13.16 0.98
CA ASN A 234 12.40 12.21 1.39
C ASN A 234 13.57 12.93 2.10
N ALA A 235 14.01 14.09 1.60
CA ALA A 235 15.05 14.88 2.25
C ALA A 235 14.63 15.36 3.65
N MET A 236 13.37 15.79 3.82
CA MET A 236 12.82 16.17 5.12
C MET A 236 12.79 14.98 6.08
N LEU A 237 12.26 13.83 5.63
CA LEU A 237 12.21 12.60 6.45
C LEU A 237 13.59 12.18 6.92
N LYS A 238 14.57 12.16 6.01
CA LYS A 238 15.97 11.87 6.37
C LYS A 238 16.48 12.83 7.42
N SER A 239 16.25 14.14 7.24
CA SER A 239 16.68 15.16 8.20
C SER A 239 16.04 14.99 9.57
N VAL A 240 14.76 14.59 9.65
CA VAL A 240 14.10 14.27 10.92
C VAL A 240 14.73 13.04 11.58
N ALA A 241 14.97 11.96 10.83
CA ALA A 241 15.61 10.78 11.40
C ALA A 241 17.03 11.08 11.92
N ASP A 242 17.82 11.83 11.15
CA ASP A 242 19.19 12.21 11.53
C ASP A 242 19.24 13.08 12.80
N SER A 243 18.17 13.82 13.12
CA SER A 243 18.10 14.65 14.33
C SER A 243 17.66 13.91 15.60
N HIS A 244 17.29 12.62 15.50
CA HIS A 244 16.79 11.85 16.64
C HIS A 244 17.54 10.53 16.84
N PRO A 245 17.99 10.22 18.07
CA PRO A 245 18.58 8.91 18.34
C PRO A 245 17.52 7.81 18.25
N ASP A 246 17.92 6.63 17.79
CA ASP A 246 17.02 5.46 17.64
C ASP A 246 15.79 5.76 16.77
N VAL A 247 15.95 6.65 15.79
CA VAL A 247 15.00 6.91 14.71
C VAL A 247 15.74 6.68 13.39
N HIS A 248 15.12 5.96 12.47
CA HIS A 248 15.76 5.52 11.24
C HIS A 248 14.85 5.79 10.05
N TYR A 249 15.43 6.41 9.04
CA TYR A 249 14.81 6.63 7.75
C TYR A 249 15.30 5.59 6.74
N LEU A 250 14.38 5.06 5.94
CA LEU A 250 14.65 4.16 4.81
C LEU A 250 14.37 4.88 3.50
N ASP A 251 15.42 5.00 2.67
CA ASP A 251 15.28 5.49 1.29
C ASP A 251 14.95 4.31 0.38
N LEU A 252 13.78 4.36 -0.25
CA LEU A 252 13.28 3.31 -1.12
C LEU A 252 13.35 3.67 -2.61
N ARG A 253 13.67 4.93 -2.93
CA ARG A 253 13.45 5.51 -4.26
C ARG A 253 14.18 4.76 -5.37
N ASP A 254 15.43 4.38 -5.14
CA ASP A 254 16.28 3.78 -6.16
C ASP A 254 16.08 2.26 -6.30
N LEU A 255 15.25 1.66 -5.45
CA LEU A 255 14.87 0.23 -5.52
C LEU A 255 13.59 -0.01 -6.35
N ILE A 256 12.86 1.07 -6.63
CA ILE A 256 11.59 1.06 -7.35
C ILE A 256 11.87 1.36 -8.82
N LYS A 257 11.46 0.43 -9.67
CA LYS A 257 11.53 0.51 -11.12
C LYS A 257 10.19 0.94 -11.67
N ASP A 258 10.19 1.45 -12.90
CA ASP A 258 8.97 1.91 -13.56
C ASP A 258 7.90 0.82 -13.66
N ASP A 259 8.32 -0.42 -13.97
CA ASP A 259 7.43 -1.57 -14.08
C ASP A 259 6.90 -2.09 -12.74
N ASP A 260 7.39 -1.56 -11.61
CA ASP A 260 6.80 -1.89 -10.31
C ASP A 260 5.49 -1.16 -10.07
N TRP A 261 5.23 -0.02 -10.73
CA TRP A 261 4.01 0.75 -10.52
C TRP A 261 2.80 0.10 -11.19
N ILE A 262 1.83 -0.33 -10.39
CA ILE A 262 0.55 -0.87 -10.89
C ILE A 262 -0.47 0.26 -11.14
N ASN A 263 -0.34 1.35 -10.39
CA ASN A 263 -1.12 2.58 -10.52
C ASN A 263 -0.27 3.77 -10.04
N GLU A 264 -0.88 4.94 -9.81
CA GLU A 264 -0.13 6.16 -9.47
C GLU A 264 0.42 6.20 -8.03
N LEU A 265 0.05 5.27 -7.15
CA LEU A 265 0.49 5.28 -5.75
C LEU A 265 1.09 3.94 -5.27
N HIS A 266 0.72 2.83 -5.90
CA HIS A 266 0.99 1.49 -5.37
C HIS A 266 1.92 0.70 -6.29
N LEU A 267 2.73 -0.14 -5.66
CA LEU A 267 3.63 -1.09 -6.32
C LEU A 267 2.96 -2.45 -6.52
N ASN A 268 3.50 -3.26 -7.42
CA ASN A 268 3.19 -4.67 -7.54
C ASN A 268 3.81 -5.47 -6.38
N ALA A 269 3.38 -6.73 -6.27
CA ALA A 269 3.85 -7.63 -5.21
C ALA A 269 5.39 -7.78 -5.12
N PRO A 270 6.14 -8.02 -6.24
CA PRO A 270 7.61 -8.03 -6.19
C PRO A 270 8.26 -6.71 -5.77
N GLY A 271 7.66 -5.56 -6.11
CA GLY A 271 8.11 -4.24 -5.69
C GLY A 271 8.05 -4.11 -4.17
N TYR A 272 6.88 -4.35 -3.58
CA TYR A 272 6.71 -4.32 -2.12
C TYR A 272 7.57 -5.36 -1.39
N LYS A 273 7.80 -6.54 -1.97
CA LYS A 273 8.69 -7.56 -1.39
C LYS A 273 10.11 -7.03 -1.20
N ARG A 274 10.63 -6.28 -2.17
CA ARG A 274 11.95 -5.65 -2.06
C ARG A 274 11.97 -4.57 -1.00
N MET A 275 10.91 -3.77 -0.88
CA MET A 275 10.81 -2.75 0.17
C MET A 275 10.78 -3.40 1.57
N ALA A 276 10.02 -4.48 1.74
CA ALA A 276 9.96 -5.24 2.99
C ALA A 276 11.33 -5.81 3.40
N ALA A 277 12.14 -6.27 2.44
CA ALA A 277 13.51 -6.73 2.73
C ALA A 277 14.38 -5.61 3.33
N VAL A 278 14.24 -4.36 2.87
CA VAL A 278 14.98 -3.22 3.45
C VAL A 278 14.58 -2.97 4.91
N PHE A 279 13.29 -3.07 5.22
CA PHE A 279 12.79 -2.99 6.59
C PHE A 279 13.37 -4.10 7.46
N GLU A 280 13.30 -5.34 6.97
CA GLU A 280 13.83 -6.51 7.66
C GLU A 280 15.33 -6.37 7.95
N ASP A 281 16.13 -6.03 6.94
CA ASP A 281 17.58 -5.84 7.08
C ASP A 281 17.92 -4.74 8.08
N LYS A 282 17.17 -3.63 8.06
CA LYS A 282 17.34 -2.55 9.03
C LYS A 282 17.01 -3.04 10.44
N MET A 283 15.86 -3.68 10.64
CA MET A 283 15.46 -4.17 11.95
C MET A 283 16.46 -5.21 12.48
N ASP A 284 16.87 -6.17 11.66
CA ASP A 284 17.86 -7.21 12.01
C ASP A 284 19.19 -6.58 12.45
N SER A 285 19.66 -5.54 11.73
CA SER A 285 20.90 -4.83 12.07
C SER A 285 20.88 -4.09 13.42
N LEU A 286 19.68 -3.84 13.96
CA LEU A 286 19.48 -3.08 15.20
C LEU A 286 19.17 -3.98 16.41
N LEU A 287 19.11 -5.31 16.21
CA LEU A 287 18.82 -6.25 17.28
C LEU A 287 20.01 -6.41 18.23
N SER A 288 19.73 -6.42 19.53
CA SER A 288 20.69 -6.94 20.51
C SER A 288 20.93 -8.44 20.30
N SER A 289 22.07 -8.98 20.74
CA SER A 289 22.41 -10.40 20.59
C SER A 289 21.31 -11.34 21.13
N ARG A 290 20.64 -10.95 22.23
CA ARG A 290 19.52 -11.71 22.79
C ARG A 290 18.31 -11.72 21.86
N LEU A 291 17.91 -10.56 21.33
CA LEU A 291 16.76 -10.48 20.42
C LEU A 291 17.07 -11.11 19.06
N ALA A 292 18.31 -11.00 18.58
CA ALA A 292 18.76 -11.65 17.36
C ALA A 292 18.64 -13.18 17.44
N ALA A 293 18.95 -13.79 18.59
CA ALA A 293 18.76 -15.23 18.77
C ALA A 293 17.28 -15.63 18.63
N VAL A 294 16.37 -14.92 19.31
CA VAL A 294 14.92 -15.14 19.21
C VAL A 294 14.42 -14.93 17.77
N GLN A 295 14.90 -13.88 17.10
CA GLN A 295 14.48 -13.56 15.76
C GLN A 295 14.94 -14.60 14.73
N ARG A 296 16.14 -15.17 14.87
CA ARG A 296 16.64 -16.23 13.97
C ARG A 296 15.73 -17.45 13.96
N ASP A 297 15.33 -17.92 15.13
CA ASP A 297 14.45 -19.10 15.25
C ASP A 297 13.06 -18.82 14.65
N ALA A 298 12.51 -17.63 14.94
CA ALA A 298 11.22 -17.21 14.39
C ALA A 298 11.26 -17.02 12.86
N LYS A 299 12.36 -16.48 12.33
CA LYS A 299 12.59 -16.29 10.88
C LYS A 299 12.70 -17.63 10.17
N ALA A 300 13.40 -18.61 10.73
CA ALA A 300 13.48 -19.95 10.16
C ALA A 300 12.09 -20.61 10.06
N ALA A 301 11.26 -20.48 11.09
CA ALA A 301 9.88 -20.97 11.07
C ALA A 301 9.02 -20.25 10.03
N ALA A 302 9.11 -18.93 9.95
CA ALA A 302 8.37 -18.13 8.96
C ALA A 302 8.77 -18.50 7.52
N GLN A 303 10.07 -18.69 7.26
CA GLN A 303 10.57 -19.11 5.95
C GLN A 303 10.06 -20.49 5.55
N LEU A 304 10.00 -21.45 6.48
CA LEU A 304 9.43 -22.77 6.21
C LEU A 304 7.93 -22.66 5.86
N SER A 305 7.16 -21.90 6.64
CA SER A 305 5.74 -21.68 6.37
C SER A 305 5.51 -20.96 5.05
N PHE A 306 6.36 -19.99 4.71
CA PHE A 306 6.31 -19.29 3.44
C PHE A 306 6.64 -20.20 2.25
N GLN A 307 7.62 -21.10 2.38
CA GLN A 307 7.91 -22.10 1.34
C GLN A 307 6.71 -23.01 1.07
N LEU A 308 5.99 -23.44 2.12
CA LEU A 308 4.78 -24.26 1.99
C LEU A 308 3.64 -23.48 1.33
N LEU A 309 3.46 -22.20 1.71
CA LEU A 309 2.53 -21.30 1.01
C LEU A 309 2.90 -21.18 -0.47
N GLU A 310 4.16 -20.92 -0.82
CA GLU A 310 4.62 -20.81 -2.20
C GLU A 310 4.38 -22.09 -3.01
N GLN A 311 4.66 -23.27 -2.43
CA GLN A 311 4.33 -24.55 -3.07
C GLN A 311 2.83 -24.69 -3.33
N SER A 312 1.99 -24.30 -2.37
CA SER A 312 0.52 -24.32 -2.53
C SER A 312 0.02 -23.36 -3.61
N LEU A 313 0.69 -22.22 -3.82
CA LEU A 313 0.37 -21.25 -4.86
C LEU A 313 0.75 -21.80 -6.24
N MET A 314 1.91 -22.44 -6.36
CA MET A 314 2.35 -23.06 -7.61
C MET A 314 1.46 -24.23 -8.03
N ALA A 315 1.00 -25.05 -7.08
CA ALA A 315 0.09 -26.16 -7.36
C ALA A 315 -1.23 -25.69 -8.00
N THR A 316 -1.86 -24.63 -7.48
CA THR A 316 -3.08 -24.08 -8.09
C THR A 316 -2.84 -23.51 -9.49
N GLN A 317 -1.67 -22.91 -9.74
CA GLN A 317 -1.32 -22.42 -11.08
C GLN A 317 -1.18 -23.56 -12.09
N SER A 318 -0.55 -24.68 -11.70
CA SER A 318 -0.44 -25.85 -12.57
C SER A 318 -1.79 -26.55 -12.85
N GLY A 319 -2.66 -26.69 -11.84
CA GLY A 319 -3.98 -27.29 -11.98
C GLY A 319 -4.94 -26.49 -12.86
N SER A 320 -4.90 -25.15 -12.76
CA SER A 320 -5.66 -24.25 -13.63
C SER A 320 -5.15 -24.24 -15.08
N GLN A 321 -3.83 -24.37 -15.28
CA GLN A 321 -3.26 -24.52 -16.62
C GLN A 321 -3.59 -25.88 -17.26
N ALA A 322 -3.56 -26.97 -16.49
CA ALA A 322 -3.92 -28.30 -16.97
C ALA A 322 -5.41 -28.38 -17.35
N THR A 323 -6.30 -27.83 -16.54
CA THR A 323 -7.74 -27.74 -16.88
C THR A 323 -8.00 -26.84 -18.09
N ALA A 324 -7.32 -25.70 -18.21
CA ALA A 324 -7.42 -24.83 -19.39
C ALA A 324 -6.88 -25.50 -20.67
N GLN A 325 -5.79 -26.27 -20.58
CA GLN A 325 -5.28 -27.07 -21.70
C GLN A 325 -6.23 -28.20 -22.08
N THR A 326 -6.87 -28.85 -21.11
CA THR A 326 -7.85 -29.91 -21.34
C THR A 326 -9.12 -29.35 -22.01
N LEU A 327 -9.60 -28.19 -21.57
CA LEU A 327 -10.71 -27.45 -22.20
C LEU A 327 -10.38 -26.99 -23.62
N ARG A 328 -9.14 -26.55 -23.89
CA ARG A 328 -8.66 -26.22 -25.24
C ARG A 328 -8.53 -27.45 -26.14
N ALA A 329 -8.04 -28.56 -25.61
CA ALA A 329 -7.97 -29.83 -26.33
C ALA A 329 -9.38 -30.33 -26.68
N ALA A 330 -10.33 -30.26 -25.75
CA ALA A 330 -11.72 -30.63 -25.97
C ALA A 330 -12.43 -29.73 -27.00
N THR A 331 -12.13 -28.44 -27.04
CA THR A 331 -12.67 -27.52 -28.07
C THR A 331 -12.01 -27.70 -29.45
N SER A 332 -10.76 -28.18 -29.51
CA SER A 332 -10.09 -28.54 -30.78
C SER A 332 -10.57 -29.86 -31.41
N MET A 333 -11.30 -30.69 -30.64
CA MET A 333 -11.87 -31.97 -31.10
C MET A 333 -13.33 -31.88 -31.54
N LEU A 334 -13.94 -30.69 -31.55
CA LEU A 334 -15.29 -30.50 -32.11
C LEU A 334 -15.22 -30.46 -33.64
N PRO A 335 -16.03 -31.26 -34.38
CA PRO A 335 -15.99 -31.25 -35.84
C PRO A 335 -16.37 -29.88 -36.39
N ALA A 336 -15.67 -29.43 -37.44
CA ALA A 336 -15.97 -28.20 -38.15
C ALA A 336 -17.41 -28.24 -38.70
N VAL A 337 -18.32 -27.48 -38.08
CA VAL A 337 -19.68 -27.30 -38.57
C VAL A 337 -19.60 -26.44 -39.85
N LYS A 338 -19.83 -27.06 -41.00
CA LYS A 338 -20.02 -26.34 -42.28
C LYS A 338 -21.29 -25.50 -42.18
N HIS A 339 -21.13 -24.18 -42.08
CA HIS A 339 -22.25 -23.24 -42.14
C HIS A 339 -22.85 -23.22 -43.55
N THR A 340 -24.10 -23.68 -43.69
CA THR A 340 -24.95 -23.34 -44.84
C THR A 340 -25.60 -21.99 -44.59
N SER A 341 -25.28 -21.01 -45.44
CA SER A 341 -25.84 -19.66 -45.43
C SER A 341 -27.35 -19.67 -45.72
N ARG A 342 -28.15 -19.05 -44.84
CA ARG A 342 -29.51 -18.62 -45.20
C ARG A 342 -29.74 -17.20 -44.70
N SER A 343 -29.79 -16.26 -45.64
CA SER A 343 -30.13 -14.86 -45.42
C SER A 343 -31.59 -14.73 -44.94
N ARG A 344 -31.84 -13.95 -43.89
CA ARG A 344 -33.14 -13.32 -43.66
C ARG A 344 -32.96 -11.82 -43.46
N LYS A 345 -33.69 -11.07 -44.29
CA LYS A 345 -33.77 -9.61 -44.37
C LYS A 345 -34.31 -9.01 -43.07
N ALA A 346 -33.74 -7.89 -42.67
CA ALA A 346 -34.22 -7.03 -41.59
C ALA A 346 -35.35 -6.08 -42.07
N ALA A 347 -36.29 -5.76 -41.17
CA ALA A 347 -37.25 -4.67 -41.31
C ALA A 347 -37.11 -3.71 -40.10
N PRO A 348 -37.35 -2.39 -40.24
CA PRO A 348 -36.95 -1.40 -39.24
C PRO A 348 -38.06 -1.13 -38.21
N ALA A 349 -37.65 -0.94 -36.94
CA ALA A 349 -38.54 -0.54 -35.85
C ALA A 349 -38.67 0.99 -35.77
N LYS A 350 -39.92 1.48 -35.69
CA LYS A 350 -40.30 2.88 -35.53
C LYS A 350 -40.13 3.35 -34.08
N ALA A 351 -39.65 4.58 -33.92
CA ALA A 351 -39.60 5.33 -32.67
C ALA A 351 -40.99 5.69 -32.14
N LYS A 352 -41.15 5.71 -30.81
CA LYS A 352 -42.24 6.43 -30.12
C LYS A 352 -41.68 7.25 -28.94
N THR A 353 -41.96 8.53 -29.03
CA THR A 353 -41.85 9.59 -28.04
C THR A 353 -42.83 9.42 -26.89
N THR A 354 -42.45 9.82 -25.67
CA THR A 354 -43.39 10.28 -24.63
C THR A 354 -42.77 11.40 -23.80
N ALA A 355 -43.66 12.33 -23.43
CA ALA A 355 -43.37 13.69 -23.00
C ALA A 355 -43.43 13.88 -21.48
N LYS A 356 -42.87 15.04 -21.07
CA LYS A 356 -42.97 15.74 -19.78
C LYS A 356 -44.31 15.62 -19.05
N ARG A 357 -44.23 15.61 -17.70
CA ARG A 357 -45.23 16.26 -16.83
C ARG A 357 -44.57 16.88 -15.58
N LYS A 358 -44.92 18.13 -15.30
CA LYS A 358 -44.61 18.94 -14.10
C LYS A 358 -45.76 18.86 -13.08
N GLY A 359 -45.45 19.14 -11.81
CA GLY A 359 -46.35 19.55 -10.72
C GLY A 359 -46.44 18.51 -9.61
N LYS A 360 -46.24 18.81 -8.31
CA LYS A 360 -46.27 20.05 -7.52
C LYS A 360 -45.13 20.05 -6.52
#